data_AF-A7B3X9-F1
#
_entry.id   AF-A7B3X9-F1
#
_cell.length_a   1.000
_cell.length_b   1.000
_cell.length_c   1.000
_cell.angle_alpha   90.00
_cell.angle_beta   90.00
_cell.angle_gamma   90.00
#
_symmetry.space_group_name_H-M   'P 1'
#
loop_
_entity.id
_entity.type
_entity.pdbx_description
1 polymer ?
#
loop_
_entity_poly.entity_id
_entity_poly.type
_entity_poly.pdbx_seq_one_letter_code
_entity_poly.pdbx_strand_id
1 'polypeptide(L)'
;MKILEMIGRRLEAELELFIMDCHALSKDGIISKSEEIVMKRKIYKSLRWLLKQEPDQCQILLYTGHILENAYRFIQDQKEEEEPLELALKKWMWAIENGTCST
;
A
#
# COMPACT_ATOMS: atom_id res chain seq x y z
N MET A 1 -5.81 1.90 -19.48
CA MET A 1 -4.66 2.79 -19.20
C MET A 1 -4.99 3.90 -18.19
N LYS A 2 -6.00 4.76 -18.42
CA LYS A 2 -6.36 5.86 -17.49
C LYS A 2 -6.61 5.42 -16.03
N ILE A 3 -7.24 4.27 -15.84
CA ILE A 3 -7.58 3.72 -14.51
C ILE A 3 -6.32 3.38 -13.69
N LEU A 4 -5.36 2.68 -14.27
CA LEU A 4 -4.13 2.30 -13.59
C LEU A 4 -3.27 3.52 -13.26
N GLU A 5 -3.30 4.55 -14.11
CA GLU A 5 -2.66 5.84 -13.81
C GLU A 5 -3.31 6.54 -12.62
N MET A 6 -4.63 6.44 -12.45
CA MET A 6 -5.31 6.99 -11.27
C MET A 6 -4.89 6.27 -9.99
N ILE A 7 -4.85 4.93 -10.00
CA ILE A 7 -4.37 4.15 -8.85
C ILE A 7 -2.92 4.52 -8.53
N GLY A 8 -2.07 4.60 -9.56
CA GLY A 8 -0.67 4.97 -9.41
C GLY A 8 -0.47 6.36 -8.80
N ARG A 9 -1.27 7.36 -9.21
CA ARG A 9 -1.24 8.72 -8.64
C ARG A 9 -1.80 8.78 -7.22
N ARG A 10 -2.85 8.01 -6.92
CA ARG A 10 -3.39 7.92 -5.54
C ARG A 10 -2.36 7.34 -4.58
N LEU A 11 -1.69 6.26 -4.96
CA LEU A 11 -0.60 5.67 -4.17
C LEU A 11 0.53 6.66 -3.88
N GLU A 12 0.90 7.47 -4.88
CA GLU A 12 1.93 8.51 -4.72
C GLU A 12 1.46 9.61 -3.78
N ALA A 13 0.26 10.14 -3.97
CA ALA A 13 -0.31 11.18 -3.12
C ALA A 13 -0.50 10.71 -1.66
N GLU A 14 -0.97 9.49 -1.43
CA GLU A 14 -1.11 8.92 -0.08
C GLU A 14 0.25 8.76 0.62
N LEU A 15 1.29 8.33 -0.10
CA LEU A 15 2.64 8.23 0.45
C LEU A 15 3.21 9.62 0.77
N GLU A 16 3.06 10.59 -0.12
CA GLU A 16 3.55 11.96 0.08
C GLU A 16 2.91 12.61 1.30
N LEU A 17 1.57 12.55 1.41
CA LEU A 17 0.83 13.07 2.55
C LEU A 17 1.29 12.43 3.86
N PHE A 18 1.39 11.11 3.90
CA PHE A 18 1.87 10.39 5.09
C PHE A 18 3.28 10.82 5.51
N ILE A 19 4.20 10.99 4.56
CA ILE A 19 5.56 11.44 4.84
C ILE A 19 5.56 12.90 5.33
N MET A 20 4.76 13.78 4.73
CA MET A 20 4.60 15.16 5.16
C MET A 20 4.05 15.26 6.59
N ASP A 21 3.03 14.47 6.93
CA ASP A 21 2.46 14.42 8.28
C ASP A 21 3.50 13.91 9.30
N CYS A 22 4.28 12.90 8.95
CA CYS A 22 5.40 12.46 9.77
C CYS A 22 6.40 13.60 10.00
N HIS A 23 6.77 14.36 8.95
CA HIS A 23 7.62 15.56 9.01
C HIS A 23 7.08 16.64 9.94
N ALA A 24 5.79 16.93 9.89
CA ALA A 24 5.16 17.92 10.75
C ALA A 24 5.18 17.51 12.24
N LEU A 25 5.10 16.20 12.54
CA LEU A 25 4.93 15.69 13.90
C LEU A 25 6.24 15.32 14.62
N SER A 26 7.36 15.18 13.90
CA SER A 26 8.61 14.73 14.52
C SER A 26 9.54 15.86 14.95
N LYS A 27 10.42 15.56 15.91
CA LYS A 27 11.66 16.33 16.10
C LYS A 27 12.69 15.94 15.04
N ASP A 28 13.47 16.91 14.56
CA ASP A 28 14.49 16.73 13.52
C ASP A 28 15.33 15.45 13.73
N GLY A 29 15.33 14.58 12.72
CA GLY A 29 16.15 13.36 12.68
C GLY A 29 15.49 12.05 13.16
N ILE A 30 14.26 12.07 13.68
CA ILE A 30 13.56 10.83 14.15
C ILE A 30 12.86 10.09 13.00
N ILE A 31 12.29 10.80 12.02
CA ILE A 31 11.44 10.23 10.95
C ILE A 31 12.15 9.20 10.08
N SER A 32 13.44 9.39 9.79
CA SER A 32 14.17 8.51 8.87
C SER A 32 14.27 7.06 9.35
N LYS A 33 13.83 6.76 10.58
CA LYS A 33 13.91 5.44 11.22
C LYS A 33 12.57 4.78 11.55
N SER A 34 11.41 5.40 11.28
CA SER A 34 10.13 4.75 11.60
C SER A 34 9.93 3.50 10.73
N GLU A 35 9.69 2.35 11.37
CA GLU A 35 9.41 1.08 10.70
C GLU A 35 8.18 1.16 9.79
N GLU A 36 7.19 1.95 10.17
CA GLU A 36 5.99 2.21 9.37
C GLU A 36 6.35 2.90 8.04
N ILE A 37 7.21 3.91 8.07
CA ILE A 37 7.68 4.60 6.85
C ILE A 37 8.42 3.63 5.94
N VAL A 38 9.29 2.80 6.51
CA VAL A 38 10.03 1.79 5.75
C VAL A 38 9.07 0.81 5.09
N MET A 39 8.07 0.31 5.83
CA MET A 39 7.11 -0.67 5.32
C MET A 39 6.17 -0.06 4.27
N LYS A 40 5.60 1.12 4.51
CA LYS A 40 4.75 1.82 3.52
C LYS A 40 5.52 2.13 2.23
N ARG A 41 6.81 2.49 2.30
CA ARG A 41 7.66 2.63 1.10
C ARG A 41 7.86 1.31 0.34
N LYS A 42 7.99 0.19 1.05
CA LYS A 42 8.09 -1.15 0.42
C LYS A 42 6.76 -1.51 -0.26
N ILE A 43 5.64 -1.33 0.42
CA ILE A 43 4.28 -1.58 -0.11
C ILE A 43 4.04 -0.74 -1.36
N TYR A 44 4.32 0.56 -1.31
CA TYR A 44 4.22 1.46 -2.46
C TYR A 44 5.00 0.92 -3.67
N LYS A 45 6.27 0.56 -3.48
CA LYS A 45 7.11 0.02 -4.57
C LYS A 45 6.55 -1.28 -5.13
N SER A 46 6.13 -2.21 -4.28
CA SER A 46 5.54 -3.49 -4.70
C SER A 46 4.23 -3.30 -5.45
N LEU A 47 3.32 -2.43 -4.98
CA LEU A 47 2.08 -2.13 -5.69
C LEU A 47 2.33 -1.43 -7.04
N ARG A 48 3.32 -0.52 -7.12
CA ARG A 48 3.73 0.11 -8.39
C ARG A 48 4.31 -0.90 -9.38
N TRP A 49 4.97 -1.95 -8.89
CA TRP A 49 5.46 -3.04 -9.72
C TRP A 49 4.29 -3.93 -10.19
N LEU A 50 3.40 -4.35 -9.28
CA LEU A 50 2.21 -5.14 -9.58
C LEU A 50 1.28 -4.46 -10.59
N LEU A 51 1.11 -3.13 -10.50
CA LEU A 51 0.34 -2.35 -11.48
C LEU A 51 0.85 -2.49 -12.92
N LYS A 52 2.13 -2.82 -13.11
CA LYS A 52 2.74 -3.05 -14.43
C LYS A 52 2.64 -4.51 -14.86
N GLN A 53 2.75 -5.45 -13.93
CA GLN A 53 2.80 -6.89 -14.23
C GLN A 53 1.40 -7.51 -14.32
N GLU A 54 0.52 -7.17 -13.37
CA GLU A 54 -0.80 -7.76 -13.18
C GLU A 54 -1.86 -6.66 -13.08
N PRO A 55 -2.05 -5.87 -14.15
CA PRO A 55 -2.93 -4.70 -14.13
C PRO A 55 -4.39 -5.05 -13.83
N ASP A 56 -4.87 -6.21 -14.29
CA ASP A 56 -6.27 -6.62 -14.11
C ASP A 56 -6.61 -6.89 -12.65
N GLN A 57 -5.72 -7.58 -11.93
CA GLN A 57 -5.89 -7.80 -10.50
C GLN A 57 -5.86 -6.48 -9.72
N CYS A 58 -5.03 -5.53 -10.14
CA CYS A 58 -4.90 -4.23 -9.47
C CYS A 58 -6.13 -3.32 -9.64
N GLN A 59 -7.06 -3.62 -10.55
CA GLN A 59 -8.27 -2.80 -10.74
C GLN A 59 -9.15 -2.76 -9.48
N ILE A 60 -9.11 -3.80 -8.65
CA ILE A 60 -9.88 -3.86 -7.40
C ILE A 60 -9.51 -2.74 -6.42
N LEU A 61 -8.28 -2.22 -6.50
CA LEU A 61 -7.78 -1.15 -5.64
C LEU A 61 -8.54 0.18 -5.82
N LEU A 62 -9.30 0.34 -6.90
CA LEU A 62 -10.16 1.50 -7.10
C LEU A 62 -11.24 1.62 -6.04
N TYR A 63 -11.73 0.49 -5.53
CA TYR A 63 -12.81 0.43 -4.55
C TYR A 63 -12.32 0.67 -3.12
N THR A 64 -11.01 0.75 -2.92
CA THR A 64 -10.40 1.05 -1.63
C THR A 64 -10.25 2.55 -1.44
N GLY A 65 -10.65 3.09 -0.28
CA GLY A 65 -10.55 4.53 0.02
C GLY A 65 -9.10 5.00 0.28
N HIS A 66 -8.36 4.27 1.11
CA HIS A 66 -6.97 4.54 1.44
C HIS A 66 -6.12 3.31 1.10
N ILE A 67 -5.57 3.27 -0.11
CA ILE A 67 -4.93 2.05 -0.66
C ILE A 67 -3.70 1.67 0.17
N LEU A 68 -2.81 2.63 0.42
CA LEU A 68 -1.54 2.41 1.09
C LEU A 68 -1.73 2.09 2.57
N GLU A 69 -2.65 2.81 3.23
CA GLU A 69 -2.98 2.58 4.64
C GLU A 69 -3.62 1.21 4.85
N ASN A 70 -4.60 0.85 4.02
CA ASN A 70 -5.30 -0.43 4.17
C ASN A 70 -4.38 -1.61 3.84
N ALA A 71 -3.51 -1.47 2.83
CA ALA A 71 -2.47 -2.45 2.55
C ALA A 71 -1.53 -2.61 3.74
N TYR A 72 -1.08 -1.50 4.33
CA TYR A 72 -0.19 -1.54 5.50
C TYR A 72 -0.83 -2.27 6.68
N ARG A 73 -2.08 -1.94 7.04
CA ARG A 73 -2.83 -2.63 8.10
C ARG A 73 -2.98 -4.12 7.83
N PHE A 74 -3.40 -4.48 6.62
CA PHE A 74 -3.50 -5.89 6.24
C PHE A 74 -2.15 -6.62 6.41
N ILE A 75 -1.06 -6.00 5.97
CA ILE A 75 0.28 -6.59 6.10
C ILE A 75 0.72 -6.71 7.55
N GLN A 76 0.37 -5.76 8.42
CA GLN A 76 0.67 -5.89 9.85
C GLN A 76 -0.15 -7.00 10.52
N ASP A 77 -1.41 -7.13 10.15
CA ASP A 77 -2.36 -8.01 10.84
C ASP A 77 -2.31 -9.46 10.34
N GLN A 78 -2.02 -9.66 9.05
CA GLN A 78 -2.29 -10.93 8.36
C GLN A 78 -1.07 -11.52 7.63
N LYS A 79 0.03 -10.76 7.47
CA LYS A 79 1.21 -11.27 6.74
C LYS A 79 1.92 -12.31 7.60
N GLU A 80 2.12 -13.50 7.03
CA GLU A 80 2.96 -14.54 7.65
C GLU A 80 4.45 -14.11 7.61
N GLU A 81 5.25 -14.48 8.61
CA GLU A 81 6.63 -13.97 8.79
C GLU A 81 7.51 -14.18 7.55
N GLU A 82 7.49 -15.39 6.99
CA GLU A 82 8.29 -15.76 5.80
C GLU A 82 7.62 -15.41 4.45
N GLU A 83 6.38 -14.91 4.47
CA GLU A 83 5.66 -14.63 3.23
C GLU A 83 6.30 -13.45 2.46
N PRO A 84 6.52 -13.58 1.14
CA PRO A 84 6.93 -12.44 0.32
C PRO A 84 5.86 -11.35 0.32
N LEU A 85 6.27 -10.09 0.46
CA LEU A 85 5.35 -8.95 0.49
C LEU A 85 4.41 -8.91 -0.72
N GLU A 86 4.91 -9.25 -1.91
CA GLU A 86 4.10 -9.31 -3.13
C GLU A 86 2.99 -10.36 -3.04
N LEU A 87 3.27 -11.54 -2.46
CA LEU A 87 2.26 -12.57 -2.26
C LEU A 87 1.19 -12.12 -1.28
N ALA A 88 1.59 -11.49 -0.18
CA ALA A 88 0.68 -10.93 0.81
C ALA A 88 -0.24 -9.85 0.21
N LEU A 89 0.29 -8.96 -0.64
CA LEU A 89 -0.49 -7.95 -1.34
C LEU A 89 -1.47 -8.55 -2.36
N LYS A 90 -1.10 -9.66 -3.02
CA LYS A 90 -2.01 -10.40 -3.90
C LYS A 90 -3.14 -11.07 -3.11
N LYS A 91 -2.83 -11.69 -1.96
CA LYS A 91 -3.84 -12.24 -1.04
C LYS A 91 -4.80 -11.14 -0.58
N TRP A 92 -4.28 -9.96 -0.26
CA TRP A 92 -5.09 -8.80 0.11
C TRP A 92 -6.03 -8.36 -1.02
N MET A 93 -5.52 -8.16 -2.24
CA MET A 93 -6.35 -7.80 -3.39
C MET A 93 -7.43 -8.85 -3.67
N TRP A 94 -7.09 -10.13 -3.56
CA TRP A 94 -8.04 -11.23 -3.68
C TRP A 94 -9.10 -11.19 -2.56
N ALA A 95 -8.72 -10.84 -1.33
CA ALA A 95 -9.66 -10.72 -0.23
C ALA A 95 -10.63 -9.53 -0.40
N ILE A 96 -10.17 -8.41 -0.97
CA ILE A 96 -11.07 -7.29 -1.35
C ILE A 96 -12.06 -7.75 -2.42
N GLU A 97 -11.58 -8.43 -3.46
CA GLU A 97 -12.41 -8.91 -4.57
C GLU A 97 -13.51 -9.86 -4.11
N ASN A 98 -13.22 -10.71 -3.13
CA ASN A 98 -14.18 -11.66 -2.57
C ASN A 98 -14.98 -11.13 -1.37
N GLY A 99 -14.80 -9.86 -1.00
CA GLY A 99 -15.50 -9.24 0.14
C GLY A 99 -15.13 -9.82 1.50
N THR A 100 -13.97 -10.46 1.61
CA THR A 100 -13.48 -11.07 2.86
C THR A 100 -12.49 -10.17 3.62
N CYS A 101 -12.22 -8.97 3.09
CA CYS A 101 -11.44 -7.93 3.74
C CYS A 101 -12.35 -6.75 4.12
N SER A 102 -12.45 -6.44 5.42
CA SER A 102 -13.10 -5.23 5.92
C SER A 102 -12.20 -4.02 5.63
N THR A 103 -12.62 -3.14 4.72
CA THR A 103 -11.89 -1.92 4.32
C THR A 103 -11.99 -0.78 5.31
#